data_AF-A0A9D5PAI6-F1
#
_entry.id   AF-A0A9D5PAI6-F1
#
_cell.length_a   1.000
_cell.length_b   1.000
_cell.length_c   1.000
_cell.angle_alpha   90.00
_cell.angle_beta   90.00
_cell.angle_gamma   90.00
#
_symmetry.space_group_name_H-M   'P 1'
#
loop_
_entity.id
_entity.type
_entity.pdbx_description
1 polymer ?
#
loop_
_entity_poly.entity_id
_entity_poly.type
_entity_poly.pdbx_seq_one_letter_code
_entity_poly.pdbx_strand_id
1 'polypeptide(L)'
;MRTLTSQEIEILSANGCFADDWQQIQVTDPFDARRVRGVNFCGRIELGSNAGQIEVVDGFKRPCGLRNVTLSNVRIGNDSLVEDTTLVACTVADGEDLVIPVLNEAGDGNVLLSPQLTSQLAAMQIRYASDETFTERLRDLFRQVEGYDARMVSIGHNTCISGAGKLVNTHVGNYCHIGENVILEGCYVTESSTVTNGFMAEHSLFFANTFVANGEACAAFCGPFSASHHKGSLLIGVEVSFYNAGSATNFSNHAYKMGPLHYGTLQRGSKTASGGHLLLPAQVGPFSMCMGKIQTHPDTRRMPFSYIIASGDEAMLIPARAMLTVGLFRDVEKWPKRDKRPLDDRPSLISHQWLSPYTLQAIRQGKEDLEALLNGHPDTETYRYHGCRIRRHSLMTGIKIYDLALRLAGNPAPTEPWSDLGGMLLPLADEKALVEAVKSGKIGTLAALNDALRDIFVRNDAPVEFDAEAKKEWYSFVALDARKEFELGDVDEDVLEQFLKKLQ
;
A
#
# COMPACT_ATOMS: atom_id res chain seq x y z
N MET A 1 -2.78 -9.26 30.95
CA MET A 1 -1.37 -9.00 31.29
C MET A 1 -1.22 -8.94 32.80
N ARG A 2 -0.01 -9.12 33.34
CA ARG A 2 0.30 -8.99 34.77
C ARG A 2 1.37 -7.92 34.99
N THR A 3 1.48 -7.41 36.22
CA THR A 3 2.61 -6.56 36.61
C THR A 3 3.90 -7.38 36.70
N LEU A 4 5.03 -6.69 36.65
CA LEU A 4 6.34 -7.28 36.93
C LEU A 4 6.42 -7.77 38.38
N THR A 5 7.11 -8.89 38.57
CA THR A 5 7.51 -9.39 39.89
C THR A 5 8.77 -8.66 40.38
N SER A 6 9.03 -8.67 41.69
CA SER A 6 10.24 -8.06 42.25
C SER A 6 11.53 -8.66 41.66
N GLN A 7 11.55 -9.97 41.42
CA GLN A 7 12.70 -10.65 40.81
C GLN A 7 12.93 -10.19 39.37
N GLU A 8 11.87 -9.99 38.58
CA GLU A 8 12.00 -9.45 37.22
C GLU A 8 12.53 -8.01 37.23
N ILE A 9 12.05 -7.16 38.16
CA ILE A 9 12.53 -5.78 38.30
C ILE A 9 14.03 -5.75 38.66
N GLU A 10 14.49 -6.62 39.56
CA GLU A 10 15.91 -6.76 39.90
C GLU A 10 16.76 -7.15 38.68
N ILE A 11 16.29 -8.12 37.88
CA ILE A 11 16.98 -8.54 36.64
C ILE A 11 17.03 -7.40 35.63
N LEU A 12 15.91 -6.69 35.42
CA LEU A 12 15.84 -5.55 34.50
C LEU A 12 16.81 -4.43 34.92
N SER A 13 16.84 -4.10 36.20
CA SER A 13 17.74 -3.09 36.77
C SER A 13 19.20 -3.50 36.62
N ALA A 14 19.54 -4.77 36.89
CA ALA A 14 20.89 -5.32 36.70
C ALA A 14 21.31 -5.33 35.22
N ASN A 15 20.34 -5.47 34.30
CA ASN A 15 20.54 -5.36 32.86
C ASN A 15 20.66 -3.91 32.37
N GLY A 16 20.72 -2.92 33.27
CA GLY A 16 20.84 -1.51 32.95
C GLY A 16 19.55 -0.90 32.40
N CYS A 17 18.40 -1.49 32.70
CA CYS A 17 17.11 -0.87 32.37
C CYS A 17 16.67 0.10 33.48
N PHE A 18 15.93 1.12 33.08
CA PHE A 18 15.35 2.12 33.97
C PHE A 18 13.86 2.28 33.65
N ALA A 19 13.04 2.54 34.66
CA ALA A 19 11.64 2.92 34.51
C ALA A 19 11.35 4.13 35.39
N ASP A 20 10.55 5.06 34.89
CA ASP A 20 9.99 6.15 35.69
C ASP A 20 9.04 5.62 36.78
N ASP A 21 8.23 4.62 36.44
CA ASP A 21 7.39 3.86 37.36
C ASP A 21 7.23 2.40 36.89
N TRP A 22 7.85 1.45 37.61
CA TRP A 22 7.74 0.02 37.32
C TRP A 22 6.29 -0.51 37.39
N GLN A 23 5.37 0.17 38.07
CA GLN A 23 3.95 -0.23 38.12
C GLN A 23 3.21 0.00 36.80
N GLN A 24 3.75 0.87 35.94
CA GLN A 24 3.20 1.15 34.60
C GLN A 24 3.61 0.10 33.56
N ILE A 25 4.44 -0.87 33.94
CA ILE A 25 4.93 -1.92 33.04
C ILE A 25 4.15 -3.21 33.27
N GLN A 26 3.50 -3.69 32.22
CA GLN A 26 2.78 -4.95 32.21
C GLN A 26 3.40 -5.93 31.21
N VAL A 27 3.38 -7.21 31.55
CA VAL A 27 3.95 -8.28 30.74
C VAL A 27 2.96 -9.42 30.54
N THR A 28 3.14 -10.15 29.44
CA THR A 28 2.41 -11.39 29.11
C THR A 28 3.34 -12.59 29.23
N ASP A 29 2.89 -13.63 29.93
CA ASP A 29 3.67 -14.86 30.04
C ASP A 29 3.61 -15.70 28.75
N PRO A 30 4.69 -16.43 28.41
CA PRO A 30 5.98 -16.45 29.12
C PRO A 30 6.82 -15.18 28.88
N PHE A 31 7.34 -14.60 29.97
CA PHE A 31 8.23 -13.44 29.91
C PHE A 31 9.60 -13.75 30.55
N ASP A 32 10.68 -13.43 29.83
CA ASP A 32 12.06 -13.57 30.30
C ASP A 32 12.73 -12.20 30.38
N ALA A 33 12.84 -11.66 31.60
CA ALA A 33 13.49 -10.38 31.88
C ALA A 33 14.97 -10.34 31.43
N ARG A 34 15.65 -11.49 31.29
CA ARG A 34 17.05 -11.54 30.85
C ARG A 34 17.22 -11.15 29.38
N ARG A 35 16.14 -11.15 28.60
CA ARG A 35 16.14 -10.75 27.18
C ARG A 35 15.87 -9.25 26.97
N VAL A 36 15.78 -8.49 28.07
CA VAL A 36 15.55 -7.04 28.07
C VAL A 36 16.78 -6.37 28.68
N ARG A 37 17.45 -5.48 27.93
CA ARG A 37 18.73 -4.89 28.34
C ARG A 37 18.89 -3.44 27.87
N GLY A 38 19.37 -2.55 28.75
CA GLY A 38 19.63 -1.15 28.40
C GLY A 38 18.39 -0.41 27.88
N VAL A 39 17.22 -0.69 28.47
CA VAL A 39 15.94 -0.10 28.05
C VAL A 39 15.51 0.98 29.03
N ASN A 40 15.10 2.13 28.51
CA ASN A 40 14.45 3.18 29.28
C ASN A 40 12.94 3.13 29.04
N PHE A 41 12.17 2.86 30.10
CA PHE A 41 10.73 2.81 30.08
C PHE A 41 10.15 4.11 30.63
N CYS A 42 9.29 4.77 29.85
CA CYS A 42 8.61 5.98 30.24
C CYS A 42 7.09 5.84 30.04
N GLY A 43 6.29 6.14 31.06
CA GLY A 43 4.83 6.00 31.00
C GLY A 43 4.38 4.54 30.84
N ARG A 44 3.25 4.34 30.16
CA ARG A 44 2.60 3.01 30.10
C ARG A 44 3.29 2.08 29.12
N ILE A 45 3.73 0.91 29.58
CA ILE A 45 4.41 -0.07 28.74
C ILE A 45 3.72 -1.43 28.85
N GLU A 46 3.43 -2.03 27.70
CA GLU A 46 2.81 -3.34 27.63
C GLU A 46 3.66 -4.27 26.74
N LEU A 47 4.17 -5.35 27.31
CA LEU A 47 5.06 -6.28 26.62
C LEU A 47 4.40 -7.65 26.48
N GLY A 48 4.39 -8.17 25.25
CA GLY A 48 4.03 -9.55 24.96
C GLY A 48 5.07 -10.55 25.46
N SER A 49 4.81 -11.84 25.19
CA SER A 49 5.80 -12.90 25.37
C SER A 49 7.07 -12.57 24.59
N ASN A 50 8.24 -12.94 25.12
CA ASN A 50 9.52 -12.80 24.43
C ASN A 50 10.29 -14.13 24.34
N ALA A 51 9.59 -15.26 24.45
CA ALA A 51 10.19 -16.59 24.46
C ALA A 51 10.72 -17.04 23.08
N GLY A 52 10.13 -16.51 22.00
CA GLY A 52 10.44 -16.88 20.62
C GLY A 52 11.81 -16.43 20.10
N GLN A 53 12.01 -16.68 18.80
CA GLN A 53 13.14 -16.20 18.02
C GLN A 53 12.61 -15.62 16.71
N ILE A 54 13.28 -14.59 16.22
CA ILE A 54 12.93 -13.89 14.99
C ILE A 54 14.11 -13.85 14.03
N GLU A 55 13.83 -13.97 12.74
CA GLU A 55 14.81 -13.81 11.67
C GLU A 55 15.07 -12.31 11.45
N VAL A 56 16.32 -11.90 11.62
CA VAL A 56 16.73 -10.49 11.49
C VAL A 56 17.18 -10.20 10.06
N VAL A 57 17.89 -11.16 9.47
CA VAL A 57 18.25 -11.22 8.05
C VAL A 57 18.17 -12.69 7.61
N ASP A 58 18.04 -12.94 6.31
CA ASP A 58 17.91 -14.30 5.76
C ASP A 58 18.93 -15.29 6.34
N GLY A 59 18.43 -16.34 6.97
CA GLY A 59 19.20 -17.41 7.60
C GLY A 59 19.72 -17.12 9.01
N PHE A 60 19.52 -15.91 9.54
CA PHE A 60 20.04 -15.51 10.85
C PHE A 60 18.94 -15.11 11.83
N LYS A 61 18.74 -15.96 12.84
CA LYS A 61 17.73 -15.74 13.90
C LYS A 61 18.35 -15.26 15.20
N ARG A 62 17.61 -14.40 15.91
CA ARG A 62 17.96 -13.90 17.24
C ARG A 62 16.81 -14.10 18.23
N PRO A 63 17.11 -14.21 19.54
CA PRO A 63 16.07 -14.20 20.57
C PRO A 63 15.29 -12.88 20.55
N CYS A 64 13.97 -12.99 20.61
CA CYS A 64 13.06 -11.85 20.78
C CYS A 64 13.32 -11.15 22.12
N GLY A 65 12.98 -9.86 22.21
CA GLY A 65 13.29 -9.03 23.38
C GLY A 65 13.62 -7.59 23.02
N LEU A 66 14.13 -6.84 24.00
CA LEU A 66 14.37 -5.40 23.88
C LEU A 66 15.82 -5.09 24.23
N ARG A 67 16.53 -4.31 23.40
CA ARG A 67 17.93 -3.96 23.64
C ARG A 67 18.24 -2.53 23.24
N ASN A 68 18.80 -1.73 24.14
CA ASN A 68 19.28 -0.37 23.81
C ASN A 68 18.18 0.49 23.15
N VAL A 69 17.06 0.68 23.83
CA VAL A 69 15.92 1.45 23.31
C VAL A 69 15.24 2.28 24.39
N THR A 70 14.75 3.46 24.02
CA THR A 70 13.84 4.24 24.87
C THR A 70 12.41 4.05 24.37
N LEU A 71 11.51 3.63 25.26
CA LEU A 71 10.10 3.40 24.98
C LEU A 71 9.25 4.39 25.79
N SER A 72 8.27 5.03 25.13
CA SER A 72 7.30 5.88 25.81
C SER A 72 5.87 5.61 25.33
N ASN A 73 5.00 5.14 26.24
CA ASN A 73 3.61 4.79 25.92
C ASN A 73 3.50 3.80 24.74
N VAL A 74 4.08 2.61 24.90
CA VAL A 74 4.23 1.61 23.82
C VAL A 74 3.67 0.26 24.25
N ARG A 75 2.92 -0.37 23.34
CA ARG A 75 2.54 -1.78 23.39
C ARG A 75 3.39 -2.56 22.39
N ILE A 76 4.02 -3.65 22.81
CA ILE A 76 4.80 -4.54 21.96
C ILE A 76 4.19 -5.94 22.01
N GLY A 77 3.84 -6.49 20.86
CA GLY A 77 3.24 -7.81 20.72
C GLY A 77 4.24 -8.95 21.00
N ASN A 78 3.70 -10.16 21.01
CA ASN A 78 4.47 -11.38 21.28
C ASN A 78 5.58 -11.59 20.25
N ASP A 79 6.72 -12.05 20.75
CA ASP A 79 7.85 -12.56 20.00
C ASP A 79 8.40 -11.56 18.99
N SER A 80 8.39 -10.29 19.37
CA SER A 80 9.01 -9.20 18.63
C SER A 80 10.39 -8.86 19.19
N LEU A 81 11.23 -8.30 18.32
CA LEU A 81 12.55 -7.80 18.63
C LEU A 81 12.56 -6.30 18.37
N VAL A 82 12.96 -5.52 19.39
CA VAL A 82 13.27 -4.09 19.23
C VAL A 82 14.66 -3.85 19.78
N GLU A 83 15.60 -3.51 18.90
CA GLU A 83 16.97 -3.25 19.33
C GLU A 83 17.64 -2.09 18.61
N ASP A 84 18.61 -1.50 19.30
CA ASP A 84 19.48 -0.43 18.80
C ASP A 84 18.67 0.69 18.16
N THR A 85 17.54 1.02 18.78
CA THR A 85 16.56 1.99 18.30
C THR A 85 16.52 3.17 19.26
N THR A 86 16.68 4.40 18.77
CA THR A 86 16.84 5.54 19.69
C THR A 86 15.57 5.79 20.51
N LEU A 87 14.42 5.82 19.84
CA LEU A 87 13.14 6.15 20.47
C LEU A 87 11.96 5.49 19.76
N VAL A 88 11.07 4.87 20.53
CA VAL A 88 9.69 4.55 20.12
C VAL A 88 8.74 5.24 21.10
N ALA A 89 7.91 6.15 20.62
CA ALA A 89 7.08 6.98 21.50
C ALA A 89 5.70 7.28 20.93
N CYS A 90 4.71 7.39 21.83
CA CYS A 90 3.45 8.08 21.56
C CYS A 90 3.39 9.38 22.38
N THR A 91 3.05 10.48 21.71
CA THR A 91 2.98 11.83 22.28
C THR A 91 1.57 12.41 22.27
N VAL A 92 0.55 11.58 21.97
CA VAL A 92 -0.85 12.00 21.92
C VAL A 92 -1.31 12.40 23.32
N ALA A 93 -2.02 13.53 23.41
CA ALA A 93 -2.49 14.08 24.68
C ALA A 93 -3.75 13.35 25.20
N ASP A 94 -4.05 13.53 26.48
CA ASP A 94 -5.26 12.98 27.09
C ASP A 94 -6.53 13.54 26.42
N GLY A 95 -7.40 12.64 25.96
CA GLY A 95 -8.66 12.98 25.31
C GLY A 95 -8.55 13.28 23.81
N GLU A 96 -7.38 13.14 23.22
CA GLU A 96 -7.16 13.28 21.77
C GLU A 96 -7.01 11.91 21.08
N ASP A 97 -7.41 11.85 19.80
CA ASP A 97 -7.17 10.70 18.94
C ASP A 97 -5.88 10.90 18.14
N LEU A 98 -5.18 9.80 17.81
CA LEU A 98 -4.08 9.84 16.86
C LEU A 98 -4.62 9.91 15.42
N VAL A 99 -4.77 11.13 14.88
CA VAL A 99 -5.27 11.35 13.52
C VAL A 99 -4.18 12.01 12.66
N ILE A 100 -3.99 11.51 11.44
CA ILE A 100 -2.96 12.01 10.51
C ILE A 100 -3.56 12.51 9.17
N PRO A 101 -2.92 13.49 8.50
CA PRO A 101 -3.42 14.10 7.25
C PRO A 101 -2.92 13.38 5.98
N VAL A 102 -3.47 12.20 5.69
CA VAL A 102 -3.10 11.41 4.51
C VAL A 102 -3.72 11.99 3.25
N LEU A 103 -2.93 12.19 2.18
CA LEU A 103 -3.31 12.92 0.95
C LEU A 103 -3.73 14.38 1.18
N ASN A 104 -3.53 14.91 2.40
CA ASN A 104 -3.99 16.22 2.83
C ASN A 104 -2.89 16.99 3.56
N GLU A 105 -1.67 17.02 3.01
CA GLU A 105 -0.44 17.45 3.70
C GLU A 105 -0.57 18.73 4.55
N ALA A 106 -1.27 19.76 4.07
CA ALA A 106 -1.46 21.02 4.79
C ALA A 106 -2.85 21.20 5.41
N GLY A 107 -3.69 20.16 5.44
CA GLY A 107 -5.03 20.21 6.02
C GLY A 107 -5.15 19.39 7.31
N ASP A 108 -6.37 19.32 7.83
CA ASP A 108 -6.67 18.55 9.04
C ASP A 108 -6.51 17.04 8.83
N GLY A 109 -6.28 16.32 9.94
CA GLY A 109 -6.17 14.87 9.95
C GLY A 109 -7.47 14.19 9.51
N ASN A 110 -7.36 13.25 8.55
CA ASN A 110 -8.49 12.50 7.99
C ASN A 110 -8.45 10.99 8.30
N VAL A 111 -7.31 10.46 8.77
CA VAL A 111 -7.18 9.03 9.11
C VAL A 111 -6.83 8.87 10.59
N LEU A 112 -7.74 8.28 11.35
CA LEU A 112 -7.48 7.79 12.70
C LEU A 112 -6.60 6.53 12.61
N LEU A 113 -5.44 6.58 13.26
CA LEU A 113 -4.57 5.43 13.41
C LEU A 113 -5.04 4.57 14.58
N SER A 114 -5.15 3.27 14.34
CA SER A 114 -5.53 2.29 15.34
C SER A 114 -4.83 0.97 15.04
N PRO A 115 -4.50 0.14 16.05
CA PRO A 115 -3.87 -1.16 15.84
C PRO A 115 -4.66 -2.12 14.93
N GLN A 116 -5.97 -1.92 14.75
CA GLN A 116 -6.82 -2.73 13.87
C GLN A 116 -7.13 -2.08 12.51
N LEU A 117 -6.44 -0.99 12.16
CA LEU A 117 -6.65 -0.29 10.90
C LEU A 117 -6.22 -1.18 9.71
N THR A 118 -7.15 -1.54 8.84
CA THR A 118 -6.85 -2.23 7.58
C THR A 118 -6.77 -1.25 6.42
N SER A 119 -6.21 -1.69 5.30
CA SER A 119 -6.19 -0.90 4.06
C SER A 119 -7.59 -0.47 3.59
N GLN A 120 -8.61 -1.30 3.83
CA GLN A 120 -10.01 -1.02 3.50
C GLN A 120 -10.55 0.12 4.36
N LEU A 121 -10.35 0.02 5.68
CA LEU A 121 -10.83 1.02 6.64
C LEU A 121 -10.15 2.37 6.45
N ALA A 122 -8.85 2.38 6.16
CA ALA A 122 -8.13 3.61 5.82
C ALA A 122 -8.65 4.23 4.51
N ALA A 123 -8.89 3.42 3.47
CA ALA A 123 -9.46 3.90 2.22
C ALA A 123 -10.87 4.49 2.43
N MET A 124 -11.71 3.89 3.29
CA MET A 124 -13.01 4.46 3.66
C MET A 124 -12.86 5.81 4.38
N GLN A 125 -11.95 5.92 5.35
CA GLN A 125 -11.70 7.19 6.06
C GLN A 125 -11.29 8.31 5.10
N ILE A 126 -10.45 8.03 4.11
CA ILE A 126 -10.00 9.01 3.11
C ILE A 126 -11.15 9.40 2.16
N ARG A 127 -11.84 8.42 1.58
CA ARG A 127 -12.88 8.65 0.56
C ARG A 127 -14.12 9.36 1.10
N TYR A 128 -14.47 9.05 2.34
CA TYR A 128 -15.66 9.56 3.00
C TYR A 128 -15.31 10.60 4.08
N ALA A 129 -14.12 11.20 4.03
CA ALA A 129 -13.65 12.19 5.00
C ALA A 129 -14.61 13.37 5.16
N SER A 130 -15.34 13.74 4.09
CA SER A 130 -16.33 14.83 4.12
C SER A 130 -17.71 14.43 4.68
N ASP A 131 -17.98 13.14 4.91
CA ASP A 131 -19.22 12.69 5.57
C ASP A 131 -18.98 12.63 7.08
N GLU A 132 -19.27 13.73 7.77
CA GLU A 132 -19.05 13.87 9.22
C GLU A 132 -19.75 12.77 10.03
N THR A 133 -20.94 12.33 9.61
CA THR A 133 -21.69 11.29 10.29
C THR A 133 -20.99 9.94 10.18
N PHE A 134 -20.54 9.59 8.97
CA PHE A 134 -19.77 8.36 8.78
C PHE A 134 -18.43 8.41 9.51
N THR A 135 -17.68 9.51 9.38
CA THR A 135 -16.38 9.69 10.03
C THR A 135 -16.48 9.50 11.54
N GLU A 136 -17.44 10.17 12.20
CA GLU A 136 -17.58 10.06 13.66
C GLU A 136 -18.02 8.65 14.07
N ARG A 137 -18.99 8.05 13.35
CA ARG A 137 -19.42 6.67 13.63
C ARG A 137 -18.28 5.67 13.49
N LEU A 138 -17.46 5.79 12.45
CA LEU A 138 -16.33 4.90 12.24
C LEU A 138 -15.27 5.08 13.34
N ARG A 139 -14.98 6.31 13.76
CA ARG A 139 -14.09 6.59 14.90
C ARG A 139 -14.62 5.97 16.19
N ASP A 140 -15.92 6.07 16.46
CA ASP A 140 -16.55 5.41 17.60
C ASP A 140 -16.37 3.88 17.57
N LEU A 141 -16.48 3.25 16.40
CA LEU A 141 -16.22 1.81 16.28
C LEU A 141 -14.79 1.44 16.69
N PHE A 142 -13.80 2.28 16.35
CA PHE A 142 -12.41 2.09 16.78
C PHE A 142 -12.24 2.31 18.29
N ARG A 143 -12.85 3.36 18.86
CA ARG A 143 -12.76 3.66 20.30
C ARG A 143 -13.37 2.59 21.18
N GLN A 144 -14.34 1.83 20.65
CA GLN A 144 -15.00 0.71 21.33
C GLN A 144 -14.17 -0.60 21.31
N VAL A 145 -13.08 -0.65 20.55
CA VAL A 145 -12.21 -1.83 20.52
C VAL A 145 -11.58 -2.03 21.90
N GLU A 146 -11.68 -3.25 22.43
CA GLU A 146 -11.08 -3.61 23.71
C GLU A 146 -9.57 -3.31 23.72
N GLY A 147 -9.11 -2.59 24.75
CA GLY A 147 -7.71 -2.23 24.89
C GLY A 147 -7.22 -1.12 23.95
N TYR A 148 -8.14 -0.41 23.27
CA TYR A 148 -7.82 0.84 22.56
C TYR A 148 -7.39 1.92 23.57
N ASP A 149 -6.27 2.57 23.29
CA ASP A 149 -5.78 3.75 24.00
C ASP A 149 -5.02 4.61 22.97
N ALA A 150 -5.57 5.75 22.60
CA ALA A 150 -4.97 6.65 21.60
C ALA A 150 -3.58 7.16 22.02
N ARG A 151 -3.28 7.11 23.31
CA ARG A 151 -1.99 7.53 23.88
C ARG A 151 -0.93 6.44 23.77
N MET A 152 -1.23 5.29 23.17
CA MET A 152 -0.27 4.21 22.97
C MET A 152 -0.08 3.89 21.49
N VAL A 153 1.17 3.75 21.09
CA VAL A 153 1.52 3.14 19.81
C VAL A 153 1.76 1.64 19.98
N SER A 154 1.51 0.88 18.93
CA SER A 154 1.63 -0.58 18.94
C SER A 154 2.70 -1.06 17.99
N ILE A 155 3.56 -1.95 18.46
CA ILE A 155 4.39 -2.82 17.64
C ILE A 155 3.76 -4.22 17.68
N GLY A 156 3.46 -4.78 16.51
CA GLY A 156 2.75 -6.04 16.37
C GLY A 156 3.56 -7.25 16.82
N HIS A 157 2.99 -8.43 16.62
CA HIS A 157 3.64 -9.71 16.90
C HIS A 157 4.68 -10.03 15.84
N ASN A 158 5.69 -10.84 16.21
CA ASN A 158 6.71 -11.34 15.28
C ASN A 158 7.37 -10.23 14.43
N THR A 159 7.54 -9.05 15.01
CA THR A 159 8.05 -7.86 14.33
C THR A 159 9.49 -7.59 14.72
N CYS A 160 10.32 -7.24 13.75
CA CYS A 160 11.71 -6.91 13.96
C CYS A 160 11.93 -5.41 13.74
N ILE A 161 12.46 -4.72 14.74
CA ILE A 161 12.92 -3.34 14.66
C ILE A 161 14.39 -3.36 15.09
N SER A 162 15.29 -3.01 14.17
CA SER A 162 16.73 -3.07 14.41
C SER A 162 17.41 -1.86 13.79
N GLY A 163 18.10 -1.06 14.62
CA GLY A 163 18.87 0.08 14.14
C GLY A 163 18.04 1.31 13.74
N ALA A 164 16.76 1.38 14.11
CA ALA A 164 15.90 2.50 13.72
C ALA A 164 16.28 3.80 14.45
N GLY A 165 16.10 4.94 13.78
CA GLY A 165 16.30 6.26 14.38
C GLY A 165 15.21 6.56 15.40
N LYS A 166 14.05 7.01 14.93
CA LYS A 166 12.88 7.30 15.79
C LYS A 166 11.60 6.78 15.16
N LEU A 167 10.68 6.29 15.98
CA LEU A 167 9.30 5.95 15.62
C LEU A 167 8.38 6.71 16.57
N VAL A 168 7.76 7.80 16.09
CA VAL A 168 6.93 8.69 16.91
C VAL A 168 5.51 8.68 16.38
N ASN A 169 4.52 8.40 17.23
CA ASN A 169 3.12 8.32 16.82
C ASN A 169 2.93 7.34 15.63
N THR A 170 3.69 6.24 15.65
CA THR A 170 3.71 5.24 14.59
C THR A 170 3.30 3.89 15.14
N HIS A 171 2.28 3.26 14.54
CA HIS A 171 2.06 1.84 14.77
C HIS A 171 2.76 1.01 13.70
N VAL A 172 3.25 -0.15 14.13
CA VAL A 172 3.83 -1.18 13.29
C VAL A 172 3.04 -2.46 13.53
N GLY A 173 2.49 -3.06 12.46
CA GLY A 173 1.69 -4.27 12.49
C GLY A 173 2.54 -5.54 12.56
N ASN A 174 1.88 -6.69 12.41
CA ASN A 174 2.54 -7.98 12.58
C ASN A 174 3.54 -8.29 11.46
N TYR A 175 4.55 -9.10 11.78
CA TYR A 175 5.54 -9.62 10.82
C TYR A 175 6.33 -8.55 10.07
N CYS A 176 6.37 -7.32 10.58
CA CYS A 176 7.05 -6.22 9.92
C CYS A 176 8.56 -6.25 10.18
N HIS A 177 9.31 -5.62 9.29
CA HIS A 177 10.74 -5.36 9.46
C HIS A 177 11.02 -3.87 9.32
N ILE A 178 11.45 -3.24 10.40
CA ILE A 178 11.94 -1.85 10.42
C ILE A 178 13.45 -1.88 10.63
N GLY A 179 14.18 -1.51 9.60
CA GLY A 179 15.64 -1.60 9.55
C GLY A 179 16.36 -0.30 9.89
N GLU A 180 17.61 -0.23 9.45
CA GLU A 180 18.59 0.72 9.93
C GLU A 180 18.27 2.16 9.49
N ASN A 181 18.48 3.10 10.41
CA ASN A 181 18.35 4.54 10.24
C ASN A 181 16.97 5.02 9.77
N VAL A 182 15.94 4.19 9.92
CA VAL A 182 14.56 4.56 9.58
C VAL A 182 14.02 5.60 10.57
N ILE A 183 13.31 6.59 10.05
CA ILE A 183 12.65 7.63 10.85
C ILE A 183 11.19 7.71 10.41
N LEU A 184 10.25 7.43 11.32
CA LEU A 184 8.82 7.50 11.06
C LEU A 184 8.12 8.40 12.07
N GLU A 185 7.27 9.29 11.57
CA GLU A 185 6.44 10.18 12.39
C GLU A 185 4.99 10.18 11.91
N GLY A 186 4.04 9.84 12.78
CA GLY A 186 2.62 9.78 12.40
C GLY A 186 2.36 8.77 11.28
N CYS A 187 2.85 7.54 11.42
CA CYS A 187 2.80 6.55 10.33
C CYS A 187 2.09 5.26 10.74
N TYR A 188 1.69 4.47 9.75
CA TYR A 188 1.13 3.14 9.97
C TYR A 188 1.77 2.14 9.01
N VAL A 189 2.58 1.21 9.53
CA VAL A 189 3.23 0.15 8.74
C VAL A 189 2.58 -1.17 9.09
N THR A 190 2.08 -1.95 8.12
CA THR A 190 1.25 -3.14 8.42
C THR A 190 1.81 -4.44 7.85
N GLU A 191 1.26 -5.55 8.34
CA GLU A 191 1.38 -6.94 7.88
C GLU A 191 2.52 -7.22 6.88
N SER A 192 3.63 -7.79 7.35
CA SER A 192 4.73 -8.26 6.49
C SER A 192 5.37 -7.18 5.61
N SER A 193 5.27 -5.91 6.00
CA SER A 193 5.95 -4.81 5.31
C SER A 193 7.39 -4.62 5.79
N THR A 194 8.21 -4.01 4.94
CA THR A 194 9.60 -3.70 5.22
C THR A 194 9.87 -2.23 4.97
N VAL A 195 10.40 -1.54 5.97
CA VAL A 195 10.91 -0.15 5.89
C VAL A 195 12.36 -0.19 6.32
N THR A 196 13.32 0.21 5.49
CA THR A 196 14.75 0.00 5.80
C THR A 196 15.67 1.01 5.11
N ASN A 197 16.98 0.89 5.33
CA ASN A 197 18.04 1.64 4.64
C ASN A 197 17.82 3.16 4.66
N GLY A 198 17.49 3.72 5.83
CA GLY A 198 17.34 5.16 6.01
C GLY A 198 16.09 5.77 5.39
N PHE A 199 15.05 4.99 5.10
CA PHE A 199 13.78 5.54 4.63
C PHE A 199 13.15 6.45 5.70
N MET A 200 12.63 7.60 5.28
CA MET A 200 11.95 8.56 6.16
C MET A 200 10.49 8.71 5.76
N ALA A 201 9.59 8.83 6.74
CA ALA A 201 8.21 9.11 6.43
C ALA A 201 7.48 9.95 7.47
N GLU A 202 6.58 10.80 6.98
CA GLU A 202 5.65 11.58 7.79
C GLU A 202 4.22 11.34 7.30
N HIS A 203 3.27 11.18 8.23
CA HIS A 203 1.83 11.14 7.93
C HIS A 203 1.44 10.13 6.83
N SER A 204 2.13 8.97 6.80
CA SER A 204 2.05 8.03 5.69
C SER A 204 1.64 6.62 6.12
N LEU A 205 0.91 5.94 5.24
CA LEU A 205 0.40 4.59 5.45
C LEU A 205 1.12 3.61 4.52
N PHE A 206 1.58 2.48 5.04
CA PHE A 206 2.25 1.41 4.32
C PHE A 206 1.57 0.08 4.65
N PHE A 207 0.69 -0.37 3.76
CA PHE A 207 -0.10 -1.58 3.98
C PHE A 207 0.62 -2.85 3.53
N ALA A 208 0.00 -3.99 3.83
CA ALA A 208 0.47 -5.35 3.61
C ALA A 208 1.51 -5.55 2.48
N ASN A 209 2.62 -6.20 2.83
CA ASN A 209 3.73 -6.51 1.92
C ASN A 209 4.35 -5.29 1.20
N THR A 210 4.22 -4.08 1.76
CA THR A 210 4.90 -2.90 1.22
C THR A 210 6.40 -2.99 1.51
N PHE A 211 7.22 -2.59 0.54
CA PHE A 211 8.66 -2.52 0.69
C PHE A 211 9.15 -1.10 0.37
N VAL A 212 9.70 -0.40 1.34
CA VAL A 212 10.28 0.94 1.13
C VAL A 212 11.69 1.06 1.73
N ALA A 213 12.60 1.67 0.96
CA ALA A 213 13.99 1.86 1.33
C ALA A 213 14.55 3.14 0.70
N ASN A 214 15.58 3.73 1.32
CA ASN A 214 16.42 4.79 0.73
C ASN A 214 15.76 6.15 0.36
N GLY A 215 14.44 6.29 0.45
CA GLY A 215 13.67 7.46 0.00
C GLY A 215 12.83 8.09 1.10
N GLU A 216 11.84 8.88 0.68
CA GLU A 216 10.97 9.64 1.56
C GLU A 216 9.50 9.47 1.17
N ALA A 217 8.60 9.49 2.16
CA ALA A 217 7.17 9.63 1.95
C ALA A 217 6.56 10.70 2.87
N CYS A 218 5.62 11.49 2.34
CA CYS A 218 4.88 12.47 3.13
C CYS A 218 3.41 12.49 2.71
N ALA A 219 2.49 12.37 3.68
CA ALA A 219 1.05 12.32 3.42
C ALA A 219 0.66 11.26 2.35
N ALA A 220 1.35 10.11 2.31
CA ALA A 220 1.16 9.10 1.27
C ALA A 220 0.26 7.94 1.73
N PHE A 221 -0.57 7.45 0.81
CA PHE A 221 -1.26 6.17 0.96
C PHE A 221 -0.55 5.13 0.08
N CYS A 222 0.26 4.28 0.70
CA CYS A 222 0.86 3.11 0.05
C CYS A 222 0.02 1.87 0.39
N GLY A 223 -0.93 1.55 -0.48
CA GLY A 223 -1.71 0.32 -0.45
C GLY A 223 -0.84 -0.93 -0.61
N PRO A 224 -1.44 -2.12 -0.52
CA PRO A 224 -0.67 -3.36 -0.48
C PRO A 224 0.29 -3.56 -1.65
N PHE A 225 1.42 -4.22 -1.41
CA PHE A 225 2.45 -4.51 -2.41
C PHE A 225 3.06 -3.27 -3.10
N SER A 226 3.02 -2.11 -2.44
CA SER A 226 3.73 -0.92 -2.92
C SER A 226 5.25 -1.07 -2.69
N ALA A 227 6.05 -0.64 -3.65
CA ALA A 227 7.49 -0.81 -3.61
C ALA A 227 8.24 0.46 -4.01
N SER A 228 9.22 0.87 -3.20
CA SER A 228 10.21 1.89 -3.53
C SER A 228 11.54 1.54 -2.90
N HIS A 229 12.49 1.01 -3.67
CA HIS A 229 13.75 0.48 -3.12
C HIS A 229 14.94 1.44 -3.27
N HIS A 230 14.93 2.30 -4.29
CA HIS A 230 16.11 3.08 -4.70
C HIS A 230 16.15 4.47 -4.06
N LYS A 231 17.36 5.04 -3.97
CA LYS A 231 17.58 6.42 -3.53
C LYS A 231 16.87 7.44 -4.43
N GLY A 232 16.51 8.58 -3.84
CA GLY A 232 15.96 9.73 -4.54
C GLY A 232 14.47 9.65 -4.84
N SER A 233 13.77 8.64 -4.33
CA SER A 233 12.31 8.54 -4.44
C SER A 233 11.62 9.43 -3.40
N LEU A 234 10.66 10.26 -3.83
CA LEU A 234 9.76 11.06 -3.00
C LEU A 234 8.31 10.67 -3.29
N LEU A 235 7.65 10.04 -2.32
CA LEU A 235 6.25 9.65 -2.34
C LEU A 235 5.42 10.68 -1.55
N ILE A 236 5.03 11.78 -2.18
CA ILE A 236 4.31 12.87 -1.49
C ILE A 236 2.91 13.08 -2.04
N GLY A 237 1.91 13.18 -1.13
CA GLY A 237 0.52 13.43 -1.49
C GLY A 237 0.00 12.47 -2.57
N VAL A 238 0.28 11.18 -2.44
CA VAL A 238 -0.03 10.20 -3.48
C VAL A 238 -0.69 8.95 -2.92
N GLU A 239 -1.72 8.48 -3.62
CA GLU A 239 -2.35 7.19 -3.41
C GLU A 239 -1.85 6.19 -4.44
N VAL A 240 -1.24 5.10 -3.96
CA VAL A 240 -0.69 4.03 -4.79
C VAL A 240 -1.06 2.66 -4.22
N SER A 241 -1.12 1.63 -5.07
CA SER A 241 -1.35 0.25 -4.64
C SER A 241 -0.75 -0.71 -5.66
N PHE A 242 -0.22 -1.86 -5.23
CA PHE A 242 0.54 -2.77 -6.09
C PHE A 242 1.60 -2.05 -6.94
N TYR A 243 2.17 -1.00 -6.37
CA TYR A 243 2.89 0.03 -7.09
C TYR A 243 4.38 -0.27 -7.11
N ASN A 244 5.06 0.14 -8.18
CA ASN A 244 6.51 0.06 -8.25
C ASN A 244 7.09 1.43 -8.65
N ALA A 245 7.83 2.04 -7.72
CA ALA A 245 8.58 3.25 -7.97
C ALA A 245 9.90 2.93 -8.68
N GLY A 246 10.07 3.48 -9.87
CA GLY A 246 11.38 3.57 -10.51
C GLY A 246 12.36 4.38 -9.66
N SER A 247 13.65 4.19 -9.89
CA SER A 247 14.68 4.99 -9.20
C SER A 247 14.47 6.50 -9.43
N ALA A 248 14.73 7.33 -8.43
CA ALA A 248 14.52 8.77 -8.50
C ALA A 248 13.08 9.18 -8.92
N THR A 249 12.07 8.45 -8.45
CA THR A 249 10.66 8.85 -8.64
C THR A 249 10.35 10.11 -7.83
N ASN A 250 9.69 11.09 -8.42
CA ASN A 250 9.33 12.32 -7.70
C ASN A 250 7.88 12.74 -8.00
N PHE A 251 7.08 12.89 -6.95
CA PHE A 251 5.77 13.53 -7.06
C PHE A 251 5.86 14.99 -6.60
N SER A 252 5.18 15.88 -7.32
CA SER A 252 5.12 17.29 -7.01
C SER A 252 3.67 17.69 -6.73
N ASN A 253 3.34 17.95 -5.47
CA ASN A 253 2.00 18.30 -5.02
C ASN A 253 1.78 19.78 -4.68
N HIS A 254 2.85 20.59 -4.74
CA HIS A 254 2.75 22.02 -4.52
C HIS A 254 2.06 22.73 -5.69
N ALA A 255 0.99 23.45 -5.38
CA ALA A 255 0.51 24.54 -6.21
C ALA A 255 1.44 25.74 -5.99
N TYR A 256 2.15 26.18 -7.03
CA TYR A 256 3.11 27.28 -6.94
C TYR A 256 2.47 28.51 -6.26
N LYS A 257 3.08 28.99 -5.16
CA LYS A 257 2.63 30.09 -4.27
C LYS A 257 1.43 29.80 -3.35
N MET A 258 0.77 28.66 -3.46
CA MET A 258 -0.46 28.35 -2.71
C MET A 258 -0.35 27.14 -1.77
N GLY A 259 0.82 26.47 -1.73
CA GLY A 259 1.10 25.37 -0.81
C GLY A 259 0.79 23.98 -1.39
N PRO A 260 0.91 22.91 -0.57
CA PRO A 260 0.66 21.53 -0.99
C PRO A 260 -0.84 21.23 -0.99
N LEU A 261 -1.53 21.69 -2.04
CA LEU A 261 -2.98 21.60 -2.19
C LEU A 261 -3.45 20.35 -2.95
N HIS A 262 -2.54 19.64 -3.59
CA HIS A 262 -2.90 18.58 -4.52
C HIS A 262 -2.49 17.21 -3.99
N TYR A 263 -3.21 16.20 -4.45
CA TYR A 263 -2.76 14.82 -4.37
C TYR A 263 -3.05 14.14 -5.70
N GLY A 264 -2.39 13.02 -5.95
CA GLY A 264 -2.66 12.19 -7.12
C GLY A 264 -2.92 10.75 -6.76
N THR A 265 -3.46 10.04 -7.72
CA THR A 265 -3.75 8.61 -7.59
C THR A 265 -3.10 7.89 -8.75
N LEU A 266 -2.23 6.94 -8.45
CA LEU A 266 -1.79 5.93 -9.40
C LEU A 266 -2.47 4.62 -9.01
N GLN A 267 -3.53 4.29 -9.74
CA GLN A 267 -4.35 3.13 -9.42
C GLN A 267 -3.56 1.83 -9.52
N ARG A 268 -4.11 0.77 -8.94
CA ARG A 268 -3.39 -0.48 -8.67
C ARG A 268 -2.54 -1.00 -9.83
N GLY A 269 -1.35 -1.48 -9.51
CA GLY A 269 -0.43 -2.07 -10.49
C GLY A 269 0.30 -1.05 -11.36
N SER A 270 0.05 0.25 -11.15
CA SER A 270 0.77 1.30 -11.87
C SER A 270 2.23 1.37 -11.45
N LYS A 271 3.06 1.99 -12.28
CA LYS A 271 4.49 2.11 -12.03
C LYS A 271 5.05 3.40 -12.61
N THR A 272 6.15 3.89 -12.02
CA THR A 272 6.98 4.93 -12.62
C THR A 272 8.25 4.29 -13.15
N ALA A 273 8.71 4.76 -14.31
CA ALA A 273 10.05 4.46 -14.79
C ALA A 273 11.10 5.22 -13.95
N SER A 274 12.37 4.81 -14.06
CA SER A 274 13.48 5.56 -13.48
C SER A 274 13.49 7.00 -13.97
N GLY A 275 13.70 7.96 -13.05
CA GLY A 275 13.61 9.40 -13.30
C GLY A 275 12.18 9.90 -13.54
N GLY A 276 11.16 9.12 -13.19
CA GLY A 276 9.76 9.52 -13.33
C GLY A 276 9.43 10.72 -12.44
N HIS A 277 8.85 11.75 -13.03
CA HIS A 277 8.33 12.91 -12.29
C HIS A 277 6.89 13.15 -12.68
N LEU A 278 5.98 13.26 -11.71
CA LEU A 278 4.57 13.55 -11.95
C LEU A 278 4.12 14.80 -11.19
N LEU A 279 3.59 15.77 -11.94
CA LEU A 279 2.92 16.95 -11.37
C LEU A 279 1.48 16.62 -10.99
N LEU A 280 1.13 16.77 -9.72
CA LEU A 280 -0.19 16.45 -9.18
C LEU A 280 -1.16 17.65 -9.34
N PRO A 281 -2.47 17.43 -9.54
CA PRO A 281 -3.22 16.17 -9.34
C PRO A 281 -3.31 15.28 -10.59
N ALA A 282 -2.44 14.27 -10.69
CA ALA A 282 -2.50 13.25 -11.73
C ALA A 282 -3.40 12.08 -11.29
N GLN A 283 -4.19 11.54 -12.21
CA GLN A 283 -5.13 10.44 -12.00
C GLN A 283 -4.85 9.33 -13.01
N VAL A 284 -3.97 8.40 -12.65
CA VAL A 284 -3.44 7.37 -13.55
C VAL A 284 -4.24 6.07 -13.42
N GLY A 285 -4.73 5.55 -14.54
CA GLY A 285 -5.50 4.31 -14.58
C GLY A 285 -4.70 3.04 -14.25
N PRO A 286 -5.38 1.93 -13.91
CA PRO A 286 -4.75 0.73 -13.36
C PRO A 286 -3.70 0.14 -14.29
N PHE A 287 -2.66 -0.47 -13.74
CA PHE A 287 -1.60 -1.17 -14.48
C PHE A 287 -0.86 -0.31 -15.52
N SER A 288 -0.86 1.02 -15.34
CA SER A 288 -0.24 1.95 -16.28
C SER A 288 1.19 2.32 -15.88
N MET A 289 2.01 2.66 -16.86
CA MET A 289 3.40 3.10 -16.64
C MET A 289 3.55 4.57 -16.97
N CYS A 290 4.16 5.32 -16.05
CA CYS A 290 4.52 6.72 -16.25
C CYS A 290 6.02 6.87 -16.45
N MET A 291 6.44 7.56 -17.52
CA MET A 291 7.85 7.69 -17.88
C MET A 291 8.23 9.12 -18.21
N GLY A 292 9.37 9.56 -17.65
CA GLY A 292 9.91 10.90 -17.83
C GLY A 292 9.23 11.95 -16.95
N LYS A 293 9.46 13.23 -17.28
CA LYS A 293 8.95 14.38 -16.54
C LYS A 293 7.58 14.81 -17.05
N ILE A 294 6.52 14.25 -16.47
CA ILE A 294 5.13 14.59 -16.79
C ILE A 294 4.76 15.86 -16.02
N GLN A 295 4.66 16.97 -16.75
CA GLN A 295 4.32 18.30 -16.21
C GLN A 295 2.86 18.70 -16.47
N THR A 296 2.04 17.77 -16.96
CA THR A 296 0.59 17.92 -17.09
C THR A 296 -0.13 17.21 -15.94
N HIS A 297 -1.46 17.36 -15.88
CA HIS A 297 -2.34 16.65 -14.94
C HIS A 297 -3.17 15.60 -15.69
N PRO A 298 -2.57 14.45 -16.07
CA PRO A 298 -3.28 13.43 -16.85
C PRO A 298 -4.40 12.79 -16.03
N ASP A 299 -5.58 12.62 -16.64
CA ASP A 299 -6.65 11.75 -16.13
C ASP A 299 -6.88 10.60 -17.10
N THR A 300 -6.38 9.42 -16.72
CA THR A 300 -6.40 8.20 -17.53
C THR A 300 -7.07 7.05 -16.78
N ARG A 301 -7.91 7.34 -15.78
CA ARG A 301 -8.62 6.30 -14.98
C ARG A 301 -9.44 5.33 -15.83
N ARG A 302 -9.98 5.80 -16.96
CA ARG A 302 -10.71 4.99 -17.95
C ARG A 302 -9.80 4.36 -19.01
N MET A 303 -8.48 4.48 -18.89
CA MET A 303 -7.49 3.97 -19.84
C MET A 303 -6.48 3.05 -19.13
N PRO A 304 -6.90 1.88 -18.62
CA PRO A 304 -5.99 0.94 -17.94
C PRO A 304 -4.89 0.42 -18.88
N PHE A 305 -3.82 -0.11 -18.30
CA PHE A 305 -2.68 -0.71 -19.01
C PHE A 305 -1.97 0.27 -19.96
N SER A 306 -2.02 1.56 -19.69
CA SER A 306 -1.50 2.57 -20.62
C SER A 306 -0.05 2.92 -20.33
N TYR A 307 0.68 3.39 -21.34
CA TYR A 307 1.92 4.13 -21.13
C TYR A 307 1.63 5.64 -21.22
N ILE A 308 2.11 6.40 -20.24
CA ILE A 308 2.05 7.86 -20.18
C ILE A 308 3.49 8.35 -20.19
N ILE A 309 3.89 8.97 -21.31
CA ILE A 309 5.29 9.29 -21.59
C ILE A 309 5.43 10.79 -21.80
N ALA A 310 6.35 11.42 -21.07
CA ALA A 310 6.69 12.81 -21.27
C ALA A 310 7.26 13.03 -22.70
N SER A 311 6.78 14.07 -23.37
CA SER A 311 7.25 14.47 -24.70
C SER A 311 7.28 15.99 -24.79
N GLY A 312 8.45 16.57 -24.50
CA GLY A 312 8.57 18.02 -24.30
C GLY A 312 7.68 18.47 -23.13
N ASP A 313 6.84 19.47 -23.37
CA ASP A 313 5.88 19.99 -22.38
C ASP A 313 4.54 19.24 -22.36
N GLU A 314 4.39 18.18 -23.16
CA GLU A 314 3.17 17.40 -23.28
C GLU A 314 3.33 15.97 -22.72
N ALA A 315 2.21 15.31 -22.43
CA ALA A 315 2.17 13.89 -22.09
C ALA A 315 1.56 13.08 -23.24
N MET A 316 2.28 12.08 -23.72
CA MET A 316 1.80 11.14 -24.73
C MET A 316 1.19 9.91 -24.05
N LEU A 317 -0.06 9.62 -24.39
CA LEU A 317 -0.78 8.45 -23.96
C LEU A 317 -0.75 7.38 -25.06
N ILE A 318 -0.28 6.19 -24.69
CA ILE A 318 -0.32 4.98 -25.52
C ILE A 318 -1.28 3.99 -24.83
N PRO A 319 -2.57 3.98 -25.25
CA PRO A 319 -3.59 3.17 -24.58
C PRO A 319 -3.27 1.68 -24.62
N ALA A 320 -3.58 0.98 -23.53
CA ALA A 320 -3.51 -0.47 -23.41
C ALA A 320 -2.13 -1.14 -23.63
N ARG A 321 -1.07 -0.38 -23.91
CA ARG A 321 0.25 -0.91 -24.30
C ARG A 321 0.81 -1.93 -23.31
N ALA A 322 0.69 -1.68 -22.01
CA ALA A 322 1.24 -2.53 -20.95
C ALA A 322 0.63 -3.94 -20.97
N MET A 323 -0.59 -4.10 -21.48
CA MET A 323 -1.30 -5.38 -21.50
C MET A 323 -0.53 -6.45 -22.26
N LEU A 324 0.19 -6.07 -23.31
CA LEU A 324 0.91 -7.00 -24.19
C LEU A 324 2.35 -7.28 -23.73
N THR A 325 2.75 -6.80 -22.56
CA THR A 325 4.17 -6.78 -22.19
C THR A 325 4.57 -7.89 -21.24
N VAL A 326 5.83 -8.32 -21.34
CA VAL A 326 6.44 -9.24 -20.35
C VAL A 326 6.43 -8.64 -18.94
N GLY A 327 6.50 -7.30 -18.84
CA GLY A 327 6.44 -6.58 -17.57
C GLY A 327 5.14 -6.82 -16.81
N LEU A 328 3.98 -6.70 -17.46
CA LEU A 328 2.70 -7.00 -16.81
C LEU A 328 2.62 -8.45 -16.36
N PHE A 329 2.97 -9.40 -17.24
CA PHE A 329 2.92 -10.83 -16.93
C PHE A 329 3.75 -11.16 -15.68
N ARG A 330 4.99 -10.63 -15.60
CA ARG A 330 5.86 -10.84 -14.45
C ARG A 330 5.29 -10.25 -13.17
N ASP A 331 4.69 -9.06 -13.23
CA ASP A 331 4.15 -8.41 -12.02
C ASP A 331 2.95 -9.19 -11.46
N VAL A 332 1.99 -9.58 -12.31
CA VAL A 332 0.77 -10.27 -11.87
C VAL A 332 1.03 -11.68 -11.35
N GLU A 333 2.03 -12.39 -11.89
CA GLU A 333 2.45 -13.69 -11.36
C GLU A 333 3.22 -13.59 -10.03
N LYS A 334 3.83 -12.44 -9.76
CA LYS A 334 4.78 -12.26 -8.67
C LYS A 334 4.10 -11.94 -7.35
N TRP A 335 3.04 -11.14 -7.34
CA TRP A 335 2.42 -10.69 -6.08
C TRP A 335 1.87 -11.84 -5.21
N PRO A 336 1.12 -12.84 -5.73
CA PRO A 336 0.66 -13.95 -4.90
C PRO A 336 1.82 -14.73 -4.26
N LYS A 337 2.93 -14.88 -5.00
CA LYS A 337 4.16 -15.57 -4.53
C LYS A 337 4.94 -14.74 -3.51
N ARG A 338 4.69 -13.43 -3.43
CA ARG A 338 5.34 -12.49 -2.52
C ARG A 338 4.47 -12.11 -1.33
N ASP A 339 3.25 -12.64 -1.22
CA ASP A 339 2.45 -12.45 -0.01
C ASP A 339 3.10 -13.25 1.13
N LYS A 340 3.86 -12.56 1.97
CA LYS A 340 4.60 -13.17 3.10
C LYS A 340 3.74 -13.28 4.36
N ARG A 341 2.48 -12.82 4.31
CA ARG A 341 1.58 -12.88 5.46
C ARG A 341 1.15 -14.33 5.71
N PRO A 342 1.16 -14.80 6.98
CA PRO A 342 0.58 -16.08 7.34
C PRO A 342 -0.87 -16.21 6.87
N LEU A 343 -1.33 -17.43 6.61
CA LEU A 343 -2.69 -17.65 6.09
C LEU A 343 -3.77 -17.35 7.13
N ASP A 344 -3.46 -17.56 8.40
CA ASP A 344 -4.32 -17.36 9.56
C ASP A 344 -4.27 -15.92 10.13
N ASP A 345 -3.37 -15.06 9.62
CA ASP A 345 -3.24 -13.66 10.02
C ASP A 345 -3.20 -12.73 8.80
N ARG A 346 -4.38 -12.52 8.19
CA ARG A 346 -4.59 -11.61 7.04
C ARG A 346 -5.76 -10.64 7.31
N PRO A 347 -5.58 -9.64 8.18
CA PRO A 347 -6.62 -8.63 8.44
C PRO A 347 -7.01 -7.86 7.18
N SER A 348 -6.04 -7.46 6.36
CA SER A 348 -6.28 -6.74 5.10
C SER A 348 -6.72 -7.69 3.98
N LEU A 349 -7.84 -7.36 3.33
CA LEU A 349 -8.43 -8.15 2.25
C LEU A 349 -7.84 -7.74 0.91
N ILE A 350 -7.13 -8.65 0.24
CA ILE A 350 -6.34 -8.32 -0.94
C ILE A 350 -6.69 -9.24 -2.10
N SER A 351 -7.28 -8.66 -3.14
CA SER A 351 -7.47 -9.31 -4.43
C SER A 351 -6.19 -9.21 -5.26
N HIS A 352 -5.73 -10.35 -5.78
CA HIS A 352 -4.57 -10.39 -6.69
C HIS A 352 -4.97 -10.36 -8.17
N GLN A 353 -6.27 -10.25 -8.48
CA GLN A 353 -6.79 -10.32 -9.84
C GLN A 353 -6.40 -9.09 -10.65
N TRP A 354 -5.75 -9.25 -11.79
CA TRP A 354 -5.35 -8.12 -12.64
C TRP A 354 -6.37 -7.79 -13.73
N LEU A 355 -7.06 -8.81 -14.25
CA LEU A 355 -8.17 -8.67 -15.20
C LEU A 355 -9.48 -9.01 -14.48
N SER A 356 -9.89 -8.07 -13.64
CA SER A 356 -11.04 -8.17 -12.72
C SER A 356 -12.24 -7.36 -13.24
N PRO A 357 -13.44 -7.52 -12.66
CA PRO A 357 -14.58 -6.65 -12.91
C PRO A 357 -14.24 -5.14 -12.87
N TYR A 358 -13.40 -4.72 -11.90
CA TYR A 358 -12.91 -3.35 -11.75
C TYR A 358 -12.08 -2.84 -12.95
N THR A 359 -11.20 -3.67 -13.51
CA THR A 359 -10.43 -3.30 -14.70
C THR A 359 -11.23 -3.44 -15.98
N LEU A 360 -12.13 -4.43 -16.06
CA LEU A 360 -12.95 -4.70 -17.24
C LEU A 360 -13.95 -3.57 -17.51
N GLN A 361 -14.53 -2.96 -16.46
CA GLN A 361 -15.34 -1.75 -16.64
C GLN A 361 -14.54 -0.61 -17.26
N ALA A 362 -13.27 -0.42 -16.85
CA ALA A 362 -12.42 0.65 -17.34
C ALA A 362 -11.96 0.37 -18.78
N ILE A 363 -11.67 -0.89 -19.12
CA ILE A 363 -11.42 -1.34 -20.50
C ILE A 363 -12.60 -1.02 -21.41
N ARG A 364 -13.82 -1.41 -21.01
CA ARG A 364 -15.05 -1.16 -21.78
C ARG A 364 -15.24 0.34 -22.03
N GLN A 365 -15.19 1.11 -20.96
CA GLN A 365 -15.32 2.56 -21.00
C GLN A 365 -14.23 3.25 -21.82
N GLY A 366 -12.98 2.80 -21.69
CA GLY A 366 -11.85 3.33 -22.45
C GLY A 366 -11.97 3.03 -23.93
N LYS A 367 -12.41 1.81 -24.28
CA LYS A 367 -12.71 1.44 -25.67
C LYS A 367 -13.78 2.35 -26.27
N GLU A 368 -14.90 2.54 -25.57
CA GLU A 368 -15.99 3.46 -25.98
C GLU A 368 -15.45 4.89 -26.23
N ASP A 369 -14.60 5.41 -25.33
CA ASP A 369 -13.97 6.72 -25.48
C ASP A 369 -13.05 6.80 -26.71
N LEU A 370 -12.21 5.79 -26.96
CA LEU A 370 -11.31 5.75 -28.11
C LEU A 370 -12.09 5.67 -29.43
N GLU A 371 -13.13 4.83 -29.49
CA GLU A 371 -14.00 4.72 -30.66
C GLU A 371 -14.74 6.02 -30.94
N ALA A 372 -15.24 6.70 -29.90
CA ALA A 372 -15.89 8.01 -30.04
C ALA A 372 -14.93 9.07 -30.59
N LEU A 373 -13.68 9.12 -30.11
CA LEU A 373 -12.65 10.02 -30.64
C LEU A 373 -12.37 9.75 -32.12
N LEU A 374 -12.18 8.48 -32.48
CA LEU A 374 -11.89 8.06 -33.86
C LEU A 374 -13.05 8.38 -34.80
N ASN A 375 -14.28 8.06 -34.40
CA ASN A 375 -15.48 8.27 -35.22
C ASN A 375 -15.82 9.76 -35.36
N GLY A 376 -15.62 10.55 -34.30
CA GLY A 376 -15.86 11.99 -34.33
C GLY A 376 -14.86 12.76 -35.20
N HIS A 377 -13.61 12.28 -35.28
CA HIS A 377 -12.56 12.93 -36.06
C HIS A 377 -11.69 11.89 -36.82
N PRO A 378 -12.22 11.31 -37.91
CA PRO A 378 -11.63 10.15 -38.57
C PRO A 378 -10.36 10.46 -39.37
N ASP A 379 -9.95 11.71 -39.57
CA ASP A 379 -8.71 12.05 -40.28
C ASP A 379 -7.68 12.75 -39.36
N THR A 380 -7.95 12.79 -38.06
CA THR A 380 -7.05 13.42 -37.09
C THR A 380 -5.85 12.52 -36.80
N GLU A 381 -4.64 13.06 -36.95
CA GLU A 381 -3.37 12.37 -36.65
C GLU A 381 -3.09 12.27 -35.15
N THR A 382 -3.55 13.24 -34.35
CA THR A 382 -3.34 13.26 -32.90
C THR A 382 -4.55 13.81 -32.17
N TYR A 383 -5.05 13.03 -31.21
CA TYR A 383 -6.20 13.34 -30.38
C TYR A 383 -5.76 13.91 -29.03
N ARG A 384 -6.59 14.75 -28.41
CA ARG A 384 -6.42 15.18 -27.02
C ARG A 384 -7.33 14.35 -26.11
N TYR A 385 -6.81 13.91 -24.97
CA TYR A 385 -7.57 13.16 -23.97
C TYR A 385 -7.09 13.56 -22.58
N HIS A 386 -7.90 14.33 -21.84
CA HIS A 386 -7.69 14.72 -20.43
C HIS A 386 -6.23 14.90 -19.99
N GLY A 387 -5.56 15.93 -20.53
CA GLY A 387 -4.16 16.25 -20.18
C GLY A 387 -3.09 15.48 -20.95
N CYS A 388 -3.50 14.57 -21.84
CA CYS A 388 -2.64 13.76 -22.71
C CYS A 388 -2.94 13.97 -24.20
N ARG A 389 -2.03 13.48 -25.04
CA ARG A 389 -2.19 13.34 -26.49
C ARG A 389 -2.05 11.89 -26.92
N ILE A 390 -2.87 11.46 -27.89
CA ILE A 390 -2.86 10.10 -28.42
C ILE A 390 -2.61 10.17 -29.92
N ARG A 391 -1.58 9.49 -30.43
CA ARG A 391 -1.40 9.34 -31.88
C ARG A 391 -2.47 8.41 -32.44
N ARG A 392 -2.97 8.70 -33.64
CA ARG A 392 -4.00 7.91 -34.32
C ARG A 392 -3.71 6.42 -34.34
N HIS A 393 -2.49 6.04 -34.72
CA HIS A 393 -2.08 4.65 -34.76
C HIS A 393 -2.14 3.97 -33.36
N SER A 394 -1.72 4.67 -32.31
CA SER A 394 -1.78 4.19 -30.92
C SER A 394 -3.22 4.05 -30.44
N LEU A 395 -4.10 4.98 -30.81
CA LEU A 395 -5.54 4.89 -30.52
C LEU A 395 -6.16 3.63 -31.15
N MET A 396 -5.94 3.44 -32.46
CA MET A 396 -6.50 2.28 -33.18
C MET A 396 -5.96 0.96 -32.64
N THR A 397 -4.69 0.92 -32.28
CA THR A 397 -4.06 -0.26 -31.64
C THR A 397 -4.66 -0.50 -30.25
N GLY A 398 -4.87 0.56 -29.47
CA GLY A 398 -5.49 0.49 -28.15
C GLY A 398 -6.88 -0.15 -28.18
N ILE A 399 -7.73 0.23 -29.15
CA ILE A 399 -9.06 -0.38 -29.36
C ILE A 399 -8.93 -1.90 -29.55
N LYS A 400 -8.02 -2.35 -30.44
CA LYS A 400 -7.80 -3.78 -30.70
C LYS A 400 -7.31 -4.55 -29.47
N ILE A 401 -6.46 -3.93 -28.64
CA ILE A 401 -5.96 -4.56 -27.42
C ILE A 401 -7.09 -4.67 -26.39
N TYR A 402 -7.93 -3.64 -26.25
CA TYR A 402 -9.12 -3.73 -25.38
C TYR A 402 -10.12 -4.79 -25.88
N ASP A 403 -10.28 -4.96 -27.20
CA ASP A 403 -11.07 -6.07 -27.75
C ASP A 403 -10.50 -7.44 -27.34
N LEU A 404 -9.18 -7.62 -27.41
CA LEU A 404 -8.52 -8.82 -26.91
C LEU A 404 -8.76 -9.03 -25.41
N ALA A 405 -8.68 -7.97 -24.60
CA ALA A 405 -8.92 -8.05 -23.16
C ALA A 405 -10.35 -8.49 -22.81
N LEU A 406 -11.33 -7.96 -23.52
CA LEU A 406 -12.74 -8.31 -23.33
C LEU A 406 -13.02 -9.76 -23.75
N ARG A 407 -12.42 -10.22 -24.86
CA ARG A 407 -12.48 -11.65 -25.26
C ARG A 407 -11.78 -12.55 -24.25
N LEU A 408 -10.61 -12.14 -23.74
CA LEU A 408 -9.84 -12.90 -22.76
C LEU A 408 -10.64 -13.16 -21.48
N ALA A 409 -11.44 -12.19 -21.04
CA ALA A 409 -12.32 -12.33 -19.88
C ALA A 409 -13.67 -13.02 -20.18
N GLY A 410 -13.89 -13.54 -21.39
CA GLY A 410 -15.09 -14.31 -21.74
C GLY A 410 -16.36 -13.51 -22.03
N ASN A 411 -16.35 -12.18 -21.87
CA ASN A 411 -17.47 -11.22 -22.04
C ASN A 411 -18.79 -11.54 -21.27
N PRO A 412 -19.50 -10.53 -20.72
CA PRO A 412 -19.20 -9.09 -20.70
C PRO A 412 -18.63 -8.62 -19.36
N ALA A 413 -17.91 -7.48 -19.42
CA ALA A 413 -17.59 -6.68 -18.26
C ALA A 413 -18.85 -6.37 -17.42
N PRO A 414 -18.73 -6.20 -16.09
CA PRO A 414 -19.87 -5.78 -15.27
C PRO A 414 -20.47 -4.47 -15.80
N THR A 415 -21.80 -4.38 -15.78
CA THR A 415 -22.53 -3.15 -16.10
C THR A 415 -22.61 -2.22 -14.89
N GLU A 416 -22.64 -2.78 -13.68
CA GLU A 416 -22.56 -2.04 -12.44
C GLU A 416 -21.14 -1.51 -12.19
N PRO A 417 -20.99 -0.36 -11.50
CA PRO A 417 -19.69 0.19 -11.16
C PRO A 417 -19.01 -0.61 -10.04
N TRP A 418 -17.71 -0.80 -10.17
CA TRP A 418 -16.81 -1.45 -9.23
C TRP A 418 -15.78 -0.47 -8.68
N SER A 419 -15.28 -0.80 -7.50
CA SER A 419 -14.31 -0.03 -6.73
C SER A 419 -13.13 -0.92 -6.30
N ASP A 420 -11.98 -0.30 -6.06
CA ASP A 420 -10.82 -0.91 -5.40
C ASP A 420 -10.68 -0.28 -4.01
N LEU A 421 -11.23 -0.88 -2.96
CA LEU A 421 -11.17 -0.39 -1.60
C LEU A 421 -9.89 -0.88 -0.90
N GLY A 422 -8.77 -0.21 -1.17
CA GLY A 422 -7.49 -0.49 -0.53
C GLY A 422 -6.92 -1.88 -0.86
N GLY A 423 -7.18 -2.42 -2.05
CA GLY A 423 -6.80 -3.77 -2.47
C GLY A 423 -7.96 -4.77 -2.50
N MET A 424 -9.11 -4.42 -1.94
CA MET A 424 -10.34 -5.22 -2.00
C MET A 424 -11.18 -4.75 -3.19
N LEU A 425 -11.42 -5.62 -4.16
CA LEU A 425 -12.31 -5.32 -5.29
C LEU A 425 -13.76 -5.66 -4.95
N LEU A 426 -14.68 -4.71 -5.15
CA LEU A 426 -16.09 -4.89 -4.83
C LEU A 426 -17.01 -4.01 -5.71
N PRO A 427 -18.28 -4.39 -5.88
CA PRO A 427 -19.30 -3.48 -6.42
C PRO A 427 -19.41 -2.21 -5.58
N LEU A 428 -19.50 -1.06 -6.25
CA LEU A 428 -19.64 0.24 -5.57
C LEU A 428 -20.95 0.33 -4.74
N ALA A 429 -21.98 -0.42 -5.13
CA ALA A 429 -23.21 -0.53 -4.36
C ALA A 429 -22.99 -1.18 -2.98
N ASP A 430 -22.12 -2.19 -2.89
CA ASP A 430 -21.75 -2.83 -1.63
C ASP A 430 -20.97 -1.86 -0.72
N GLU A 431 -20.00 -1.13 -1.27
CA GLU A 431 -19.24 -0.10 -0.53
C GLU A 431 -20.18 0.95 0.07
N LYS A 432 -21.12 1.48 -0.74
CA LYS A 432 -22.12 2.45 -0.26
C LYS A 432 -23.07 1.87 0.78
N ALA A 433 -23.47 0.60 0.64
CA ALA A 433 -24.33 -0.05 1.62
C ALA A 433 -23.64 -0.23 2.97
N LEU A 434 -22.33 -0.52 2.99
CA LEU A 434 -21.52 -0.57 4.21
C LEU A 434 -21.47 0.80 4.91
N VAL A 435 -21.21 1.87 4.16
CA VAL A 435 -21.18 3.25 4.69
C VAL A 435 -22.51 3.60 5.34
N GLU A 436 -23.63 3.35 4.66
CA GLU A 436 -24.96 3.60 5.22
C GLU A 436 -25.30 2.69 6.41
N ALA A 437 -24.82 1.45 6.43
CA ALA A 437 -25.00 0.55 7.56
C ALA A 437 -24.23 1.03 8.81
N VAL A 438 -23.04 1.60 8.65
CA VAL A 438 -22.29 2.23 9.74
C VAL A 438 -23.00 3.51 10.22
N LYS A 439 -23.41 4.39 9.30
CA LYS A 439 -24.13 5.65 9.63
C LYS A 439 -25.42 5.41 10.41
N SER A 440 -26.20 4.42 9.99
CA SER A 440 -27.47 4.05 10.63
C SER A 440 -27.29 3.28 11.94
N GLY A 441 -26.08 2.87 12.30
CA GLY A 441 -25.80 2.03 13.47
C GLY A 441 -26.19 0.56 13.29
N LYS A 442 -26.58 0.13 12.08
CA LYS A 442 -26.81 -1.29 11.75
C LYS A 442 -25.53 -2.11 11.92
N ILE A 443 -24.39 -1.55 11.55
CA ILE A 443 -23.06 -2.05 11.91
C ILE A 443 -22.61 -1.25 13.13
N GLY A 444 -22.69 -1.88 14.30
CA GLY A 444 -22.42 -1.23 15.59
C GLY A 444 -21.05 -1.54 16.20
N THR A 445 -20.25 -2.41 15.59
CA THR A 445 -18.90 -2.76 16.08
C THR A 445 -17.90 -2.88 14.93
N LEU A 446 -16.61 -2.67 15.23
CA LEU A 446 -15.55 -2.83 14.23
C LEU A 446 -15.44 -4.28 13.74
N ALA A 447 -15.68 -5.27 14.62
CA ALA A 447 -15.72 -6.68 14.25
C ALA A 447 -16.82 -6.96 13.21
N ALA A 448 -18.04 -6.46 13.42
CA ALA A 448 -19.13 -6.62 12.47
C ALA A 448 -18.85 -5.94 11.12
N LEU A 449 -18.15 -4.80 11.11
CA LEU A 449 -17.71 -4.15 9.86
C LEU A 449 -16.70 -5.02 9.11
N ASN A 450 -15.69 -5.54 9.81
CA ASN A 450 -14.69 -6.43 9.22
C ASN A 450 -15.30 -7.74 8.70
N ASP A 451 -16.27 -8.31 9.40
CA ASP A 451 -16.98 -9.52 8.94
C ASP A 451 -17.83 -9.23 7.69
N ALA A 452 -18.52 -8.10 7.64
CA ALA A 452 -19.26 -7.70 6.44
C ALA A 452 -18.33 -7.47 5.23
N LEU A 453 -17.16 -6.86 5.43
CA LEU A 453 -16.13 -6.73 4.40
C LEU A 453 -15.63 -8.11 3.92
N ARG A 454 -15.39 -9.05 4.83
CA ARG A 454 -14.98 -10.43 4.49
C ARG A 454 -16.04 -11.16 3.67
N ASP A 455 -17.31 -11.06 4.05
CA ASP A 455 -18.41 -11.69 3.33
C ASP A 455 -18.51 -11.18 1.88
N ILE A 456 -18.38 -9.86 1.69
CA ILE A 456 -18.37 -9.23 0.36
C ILE A 456 -17.13 -9.69 -0.43
N PHE A 457 -15.96 -9.78 0.21
CA PHE A 457 -14.73 -10.20 -0.44
C PHE A 457 -14.81 -11.64 -0.94
N VAL A 458 -15.21 -12.59 -0.08
CA VAL A 458 -15.34 -14.00 -0.44
C VAL A 458 -16.35 -14.20 -1.58
N ARG A 459 -17.42 -13.42 -1.60
CA ARG A 459 -18.41 -13.45 -2.69
C ARG A 459 -17.86 -13.01 -4.04
N ASN A 460 -16.93 -12.05 -4.05
CA ASN A 460 -16.52 -11.33 -5.26
C ASN A 460 -15.11 -11.66 -5.77
N ASP A 461 -14.21 -12.21 -4.94
CA ASP A 461 -12.81 -12.48 -5.33
C ASP A 461 -12.59 -13.90 -5.91
N ALA A 462 -13.58 -14.43 -6.63
CA ALA A 462 -13.45 -15.71 -7.32
C ALA A 462 -12.43 -15.61 -8.48
N PRO A 463 -11.57 -16.62 -8.70
CA PRO A 463 -10.64 -16.64 -9.83
C PRO A 463 -11.35 -16.51 -11.18
N VAL A 464 -10.80 -15.70 -12.08
CA VAL A 464 -11.30 -15.56 -13.44
C VAL A 464 -10.70 -16.64 -14.32
N GLU A 465 -11.57 -17.43 -14.97
CA GLU A 465 -11.15 -18.31 -16.06
C GLU A 465 -11.01 -17.51 -17.36
N PHE A 466 -9.86 -17.63 -18.01
CA PHE A 466 -9.60 -16.95 -19.27
C PHE A 466 -10.01 -17.81 -20.46
N ASP A 467 -10.59 -17.16 -21.47
CA ASP A 467 -10.89 -17.79 -22.76
C ASP A 467 -9.60 -18.37 -23.38
N ALA A 468 -9.63 -19.64 -23.74
CA ALA A 468 -8.43 -20.37 -24.14
C ALA A 468 -7.81 -19.84 -25.44
N GLU A 469 -8.64 -19.42 -26.40
CA GLU A 469 -8.17 -18.90 -27.69
C GLU A 469 -7.57 -17.51 -27.53
N ALA A 470 -8.28 -16.60 -26.84
CA ALA A 470 -7.80 -15.27 -26.53
C ALA A 470 -6.54 -15.30 -25.64
N LYS A 471 -6.44 -16.27 -24.71
CA LYS A 471 -5.25 -16.46 -23.88
C LYS A 471 -4.04 -16.85 -24.72
N LYS A 472 -4.20 -17.76 -25.68
CA LYS A 472 -3.13 -18.15 -26.61
C LYS A 472 -2.69 -16.96 -27.48
N GLU A 473 -3.65 -16.17 -27.96
CA GLU A 473 -3.37 -14.95 -28.71
C GLU A 473 -2.59 -13.93 -27.85
N TRP A 474 -3.04 -13.68 -26.62
CA TRP A 474 -2.36 -12.79 -25.68
C TRP A 474 -0.92 -13.25 -25.38
N TYR A 475 -0.73 -14.54 -25.09
CA TYR A 475 0.60 -15.12 -24.87
C TYR A 475 1.54 -14.95 -26.06
N SER A 476 1.02 -15.00 -27.29
CA SER A 476 1.83 -14.76 -28.49
C SER A 476 2.39 -13.32 -28.52
N PHE A 477 1.62 -12.33 -28.08
CA PHE A 477 2.08 -10.94 -27.98
C PHE A 477 3.10 -10.75 -26.86
N VAL A 478 2.88 -11.37 -25.69
CA VAL A 478 3.84 -11.33 -24.58
C VAL A 478 5.17 -11.99 -24.96
N ALA A 479 5.12 -13.11 -25.69
CA ALA A 479 6.32 -13.76 -26.22
C ALA A 479 7.07 -12.88 -27.22
N LEU A 480 6.34 -12.16 -28.08
CA LEU A 480 6.94 -11.23 -29.03
C LEU A 480 7.63 -10.05 -28.31
N ASP A 481 7.00 -9.51 -27.27
CA ASP A 481 7.57 -8.44 -26.45
C ASP A 481 8.85 -8.91 -25.74
N ALA A 482 8.83 -10.11 -25.13
CA ALA A 482 10.03 -10.69 -24.50
C ALA A 482 11.19 -10.90 -25.49
N ARG A 483 10.91 -11.32 -26.73
CA ARG A 483 11.95 -11.44 -27.77
C ARG A 483 12.55 -10.10 -28.16
N LYS A 484 11.74 -9.02 -28.18
CA LYS A 484 12.25 -7.66 -28.45
C LYS A 484 13.21 -7.19 -27.35
N GLU A 485 12.89 -7.44 -26.08
CA GLU A 485 13.78 -7.10 -24.97
C GLU A 485 15.14 -7.85 -25.08
N PHE A 486 15.12 -9.11 -25.52
CA PHE A 486 16.34 -9.85 -25.84
C PHE A 486 17.11 -9.24 -27.02
N GLU A 487 16.43 -8.88 -28.11
CA GLU A 487 17.05 -8.23 -29.28
C GLU A 487 17.68 -6.87 -28.93
N LEU A 488 17.15 -6.16 -27.92
CA LEU A 488 17.71 -4.93 -27.38
C LEU A 488 18.94 -5.15 -26.47
N GLY A 489 19.22 -6.40 -26.11
CA GLY A 489 20.34 -6.79 -25.24
C GLY A 489 20.04 -6.69 -23.74
N ASP A 490 18.78 -6.54 -23.35
CA ASP A 490 18.38 -6.36 -21.96
C ASP A 490 18.17 -7.69 -21.20
N VAL A 491 18.18 -8.83 -21.92
CA VAL A 491 17.88 -10.17 -21.37
C VAL A 491 18.85 -11.20 -21.97
N ASP A 492 19.35 -12.12 -21.14
CA ASP A 492 20.15 -13.27 -21.59
C ASP A 492 19.29 -14.36 -22.25
N GLU A 493 19.88 -15.13 -23.17
CA GLU A 493 19.18 -16.18 -23.93
C GLU A 493 18.51 -17.23 -23.02
N ASP A 494 19.23 -17.72 -22.00
CA ASP A 494 18.72 -18.70 -21.03
C ASP A 494 17.47 -18.17 -20.28
N VAL A 495 17.45 -16.88 -19.96
CA VAL A 495 16.33 -16.23 -19.25
C VAL A 495 15.12 -16.15 -20.18
N LEU A 496 15.34 -15.79 -21.46
CA LEU A 496 14.29 -15.77 -22.47
C LEU A 496 13.71 -17.18 -22.68
N GLU A 497 14.54 -18.20 -22.83
CA GLU A 497 14.07 -19.57 -23.05
C GLU A 497 13.23 -20.09 -21.88
N GLN A 498 13.68 -19.86 -20.65
CA GLN A 498 12.92 -20.22 -19.45
C GLN A 498 11.59 -19.49 -19.36
N PHE A 499 11.56 -18.22 -19.78
CA PHE A 499 10.33 -17.43 -19.82
C PHE A 499 9.34 -17.98 -20.86
N LEU A 500 9.79 -18.24 -22.10
CA LEU A 500 8.94 -18.73 -23.18
C LEU A 500 8.32 -20.10 -22.86
N LYS A 501 9.00 -20.96 -22.10
CA LYS A 501 8.44 -22.24 -21.61
C LYS A 501 7.24 -22.06 -20.68
N LYS A 502 7.09 -20.92 -20.01
CA LYS A 502 5.92 -20.62 -19.15
C LYS A 502 4.68 -20.18 -19.92
N LEU A 503 4.87 -19.79 -21.19
CA LEU A 503 3.78 -19.35 -22.08
C LEU A 503 3.25 -20.48 -22.97
N GLN A 504 3.81 -21.69 -22.86
CA GLN A 504 3.33 -22.92 -23.48
C GLN A 504 2.34 -23.60 -22.55
#